data_AF-A0AAD3HEP0-F1
#
_entry.id   AF-A0AAD3HEP0-F1
#
_cell.length_a   1.000
_cell.length_b   1.000
_cell.length_c   1.000
_cell.angle_alpha   90.00
_cell.angle_beta   90.00
_cell.angle_gamma   90.00
#
_symmetry.space_group_name_H-M   'P 1'
#
loop_
_entity.id
_entity.type
_entity.pdbx_description
1 polymer ?
#
loop_
_entity_poly.entity_id
_entity_poly.type
_entity_poly.pdbx_seq_one_letter_code
_entity_poly.pdbx_strand_id
1 'polypeptide(L)'
;MSSKEEPTSVHGVVKELKKEGGTSFIKEYKDIFSNPNGSDKKDDKVVESPEAALDLLKSMIEEKKTSIKKDAKKRKFDFETSPHEQFGKTLDDTFLAFLMWARVKQNETMINVSKAFRRVEQYADWMDDTGTDLIEPALSYESVKKGVDAWNMNSSYDSIDGSLIWWFDAGSLDRDYIKENITPEDSLRAFVWYSHAILYNEQAQKHGLKFVCNMAKMGMISMFTLMPAKLSAKLDRLTIGVLPIKMQAMYLLESPAWINIFMGILGMFMSKKMKERIINVKKWEEVNTIFDITTVPAKFGKVEGHLEKNVIG
;
A
#
# COMPACT_ATOMS: atom_id res chain seq x y z
N MET A 1 8.40 -2.94 -27.97
CA MET A 1 9.23 -2.11 -27.08
C MET A 1 10.67 -2.21 -27.55
N SER A 2 11.36 -1.09 -27.80
CA SER A 2 12.79 -1.10 -28.12
C SER A 2 13.55 -1.66 -26.92
N SER A 3 14.43 -2.65 -27.12
CA SER A 3 15.25 -3.26 -26.08
C SER A 3 16.19 -2.21 -25.47
N LYS A 4 15.78 -1.56 -24.38
CA LYS A 4 16.71 -0.78 -23.57
C LYS A 4 17.59 -1.78 -22.81
N GLU A 5 18.90 -1.64 -22.92
CA GLU A 5 19.85 -2.43 -22.14
C GLU A 5 19.57 -2.24 -20.64
N GLU A 6 19.41 -3.34 -19.91
CA GLU A 6 19.20 -3.29 -18.46
C GLU A 6 20.47 -2.77 -17.76
N PRO A 7 20.35 -1.87 -16.75
CA PRO A 7 21.51 -1.36 -16.04
C PRO A 7 22.22 -2.47 -15.27
N THR A 8 23.52 -2.69 -15.54
CA THR A 8 24.32 -3.76 -14.93
C THR A 8 25.01 -3.37 -13.62
N SER A 9 24.80 -2.15 -13.12
CA SER A 9 25.47 -1.64 -11.91
C SER A 9 24.57 -0.68 -11.11
N VAL A 10 24.89 -0.51 -9.81
CA VAL A 10 24.22 0.47 -8.93
C VAL A 10 24.28 1.88 -9.50
N HIS A 11 25.42 2.28 -10.07
CA HIS A 11 25.56 3.57 -10.73
C HIS A 11 24.64 3.68 -11.97
N GLY A 12 24.52 2.60 -12.74
CA GLY A 12 23.57 2.50 -13.85
C GLY A 12 22.12 2.69 -13.41
N VAL A 13 21.70 2.00 -12.33
CA VAL A 13 20.35 2.16 -11.76
C VAL A 13 20.10 3.60 -11.32
N VAL A 14 21.03 4.22 -10.57
CA VAL A 14 20.90 5.62 -10.13
C VAL A 14 20.86 6.57 -11.34
N LYS A 15 21.64 6.29 -12.39
CA LYS A 15 21.67 7.10 -13.62
C LYS A 15 20.37 6.99 -14.40
N GLU A 16 19.78 5.79 -14.51
CA GLU A 16 18.48 5.60 -15.15
C GLU A 16 17.35 6.26 -14.35
N LEU A 17 17.34 6.09 -13.02
CA LEU A 17 16.43 6.84 -12.14
C LEU A 17 16.56 8.35 -12.36
N LYS A 18 17.79 8.87 -12.54
CA LYS A 18 18.02 10.28 -12.87
C LYS A 18 17.51 10.69 -14.25
N LYS A 19 17.68 9.85 -15.28
CA LYS A 19 17.20 10.13 -16.65
C LYS A 19 15.68 10.18 -16.74
N GLU A 20 14.99 9.36 -15.98
CA GLU A 20 13.52 9.40 -15.86
C GLU A 20 13.02 10.52 -14.92
N GLY A 21 13.91 11.46 -14.57
CA GLY A 21 13.59 12.62 -13.73
C GLY A 21 13.99 12.45 -12.27
N GLY A 22 15.10 11.81 -11.92
CA GLY A 22 15.39 11.33 -10.56
C GLY A 22 15.52 12.35 -9.42
N THR A 23 15.58 13.65 -9.68
CA THR A 23 15.29 14.66 -8.64
C THR A 23 13.82 14.59 -8.21
N SER A 24 12.91 14.31 -9.15
CA SER A 24 11.52 13.95 -8.90
C SER A 24 11.39 12.66 -8.10
N PHE A 25 12.16 11.61 -8.42
CA PHE A 25 12.08 10.33 -7.68
C PHE A 25 12.41 10.50 -6.19
N ILE A 26 13.56 11.10 -5.86
CA ILE A 26 13.93 11.31 -4.44
C ILE A 26 12.94 12.24 -3.74
N LYS A 27 12.45 13.27 -4.43
CA LYS A 27 11.44 14.18 -3.90
C LYS A 27 10.12 13.45 -3.63
N GLU A 28 9.68 12.61 -4.54
CA GLU A 28 8.45 11.82 -4.40
C GLU A 28 8.54 10.85 -3.23
N TYR A 29 9.65 10.12 -3.09
CA TYR A 29 9.87 9.26 -1.93
C TYR A 29 9.95 10.06 -0.62
N LYS A 30 10.59 11.22 -0.64
CA LYS A 30 10.57 12.13 0.53
C LYS A 30 9.14 12.53 0.88
N ASP A 31 8.31 12.89 -0.09
CA ASP A 31 6.93 13.31 0.13
C ASP A 31 6.06 12.13 0.65
N ILE A 32 6.25 10.93 0.09
CA ILE A 32 5.59 9.69 0.54
C ILE A 32 5.97 9.34 1.99
N PHE A 33 7.26 9.25 2.29
CA PHE A 33 7.76 8.76 3.59
C PHE A 33 7.71 9.80 4.70
N SER A 34 7.74 11.09 4.38
CA SER A 34 7.58 12.15 5.38
C SER A 34 6.15 12.22 5.93
N ASN A 35 5.15 11.81 5.13
CA ASN A 35 3.74 11.72 5.49
C ASN A 35 3.25 12.86 6.43
N PRO A 36 3.42 14.14 6.04
CA PRO A 36 3.13 15.27 6.92
C PRO A 36 1.65 15.37 7.32
N ASN A 37 0.77 14.71 6.57
CA ASN A 37 -0.67 14.74 6.79
C ASN A 37 -1.18 13.62 7.72
N GLY A 38 -0.32 12.65 8.05
CA GLY A 38 -0.67 11.52 8.92
C GLY A 38 -0.45 11.75 10.42
N SER A 39 -0.05 12.94 10.84
CA SER A 39 0.10 13.30 12.26
C SER A 39 -1.09 14.10 12.79
N ASP A 40 -1.28 14.05 14.11
CA ASP A 40 -2.27 14.87 14.82
C ASP A 40 -1.73 16.31 14.93
N LYS A 41 -2.62 17.29 14.80
CA LYS A 41 -2.32 18.73 14.92
C LYS A 41 -3.11 19.34 16.09
N LYS A 42 -2.62 20.48 16.60
CA LYS A 42 -3.16 21.14 17.81
C LYS A 42 -4.66 21.44 17.70
N ASP A 43 -5.13 21.84 16.53
CA ASP A 43 -6.51 22.31 16.29
C ASP A 43 -7.33 21.29 15.48
N ASP A 44 -6.93 20.01 15.52
CA ASP A 44 -7.67 18.95 14.87
C ASP A 44 -9.03 18.75 15.56
N LYS A 45 -10.09 18.56 14.75
CA LYS A 45 -11.42 18.24 15.25
C LYS A 45 -11.46 16.76 15.64
N VAL A 46 -11.85 16.47 16.87
CA VAL A 46 -11.90 15.11 17.43
C VAL A 46 -13.29 14.86 18.02
N VAL A 47 -13.86 13.69 17.74
CA VAL A 47 -15.19 13.29 18.22
C VAL A 47 -15.18 11.83 18.72
N GLU A 48 -16.16 11.44 19.54
CA GLU A 48 -16.24 10.09 20.13
C GLU A 48 -17.03 9.07 19.29
N SER A 49 -18.07 9.51 18.59
CA SER A 49 -18.96 8.61 17.84
C SER A 49 -18.50 8.47 16.38
N PRO A 50 -18.43 7.26 15.82
CA PRO A 50 -18.20 7.03 14.39
C PRO A 50 -19.21 7.74 13.49
N GLU A 51 -20.48 7.79 13.89
CA GLU A 51 -21.56 8.44 13.15
C GLU A 51 -21.33 9.96 13.11
N ALA A 52 -21.07 10.58 14.27
CA ALA A 52 -20.73 12.00 14.34
C ALA A 52 -19.45 12.33 13.57
N ALA A 53 -18.49 11.40 13.57
CA ALA A 53 -17.24 11.54 12.81
C ALA A 53 -17.48 11.51 11.30
N LEU A 54 -18.36 10.61 10.84
CA LEU A 54 -18.76 10.49 9.43
C LEU A 54 -19.51 11.73 8.96
N ASP A 55 -20.49 12.21 9.72
CA ASP A 55 -21.24 13.43 9.38
C ASP A 55 -20.31 14.64 9.26
N LEU A 56 -19.39 14.81 10.23
CA LEU A 56 -18.41 15.89 10.21
C LEU A 56 -17.44 15.76 9.03
N LEU A 57 -16.98 14.55 8.72
CA LEU A 57 -16.09 14.30 7.57
C LEU A 57 -16.78 14.66 6.25
N LYS A 58 -18.03 14.21 6.05
CA LYS A 58 -18.82 14.53 4.85
C LYS A 58 -19.05 16.03 4.72
N SER A 59 -19.36 16.72 5.82
CA SER A 59 -19.48 18.18 5.84
C SER A 59 -18.19 18.89 5.39
N MET A 60 -17.02 18.44 5.87
CA MET A 60 -15.72 18.98 5.43
C MET A 60 -15.42 18.70 3.96
N ILE A 61 -15.82 17.53 3.44
CA ILE A 61 -15.69 17.19 2.01
C ILE A 61 -16.58 18.10 1.16
N GLU A 62 -17.82 18.34 1.56
CA GLU A 62 -18.73 19.22 0.83
C GLU A 62 -18.26 20.68 0.86
N GLU A 63 -17.79 21.18 2.01
CA GLU A 63 -17.13 22.48 2.11
C GLU A 63 -15.96 22.57 1.11
N LYS A 64 -15.12 21.53 1.04
CA LYS A 64 -14.02 21.49 0.08
C LYS A 64 -14.51 21.46 -1.37
N LYS A 65 -15.54 20.68 -1.70
CA LYS A 65 -16.14 20.63 -3.04
C LYS A 65 -16.66 22.01 -3.46
N THR A 66 -17.32 22.75 -2.56
CA THR A 66 -17.81 24.11 -2.87
C THR A 66 -16.68 25.11 -3.11
N SER A 67 -15.52 24.93 -2.46
CA SER A 67 -14.33 25.76 -2.68
C SER A 67 -13.64 25.53 -4.03
N ILE A 68 -13.91 24.42 -4.71
CA ILE A 68 -13.30 24.05 -5.99
C ILE A 68 -14.08 24.68 -7.14
N LYS A 69 -13.42 25.54 -7.93
CA LYS A 69 -14.06 26.26 -9.04
C LYS A 69 -14.48 25.38 -10.23
N LYS A 70 -13.78 24.27 -10.49
CA LYS A 70 -14.00 23.41 -11.65
C LYS A 70 -14.81 22.18 -11.24
N ASP A 71 -15.99 21.99 -11.79
CA ASP A 71 -16.88 20.87 -11.43
C ASP A 71 -16.23 19.51 -11.64
N ALA A 72 -15.48 19.33 -12.73
CA ALA A 72 -14.72 18.09 -12.96
C ALA A 72 -13.79 17.73 -11.79
N LYS A 73 -13.18 18.75 -11.15
CA LYS A 73 -12.30 18.54 -9.99
C LYS A 73 -13.05 18.31 -8.67
N LYS A 74 -14.37 18.50 -8.63
CA LYS A 74 -15.20 18.14 -7.47
C LYS A 74 -15.45 16.64 -7.41
N ARG A 75 -15.57 16.01 -8.58
CA ARG A 75 -15.84 14.55 -8.74
C ARG A 75 -14.73 13.64 -8.22
N LYS A 76 -13.52 14.17 -7.97
CA LYS A 76 -12.42 13.39 -7.38
C LYS A 76 -12.74 12.77 -6.01
N PHE A 77 -13.72 13.32 -5.30
CA PHE A 77 -14.19 12.78 -4.00
C PHE A 77 -15.28 11.71 -4.15
N ASP A 78 -15.76 11.47 -5.37
CA ASP A 78 -16.77 10.45 -5.65
C ASP A 78 -16.12 9.07 -5.89
N PHE A 79 -14.77 9.04 -5.98
CA PHE A 79 -13.95 7.82 -6.10
C PHE A 79 -14.46 6.83 -7.15
N GLU A 80 -14.82 7.33 -8.33
CA GLU A 80 -15.46 6.55 -9.41
C GLU A 80 -14.63 5.33 -9.86
N THR A 81 -13.32 5.38 -9.66
CA THR A 81 -12.38 4.30 -10.01
C THR A 81 -12.07 3.37 -8.83
N SER A 82 -12.64 3.60 -7.64
CA SER A 82 -12.49 2.73 -6.47
C SER A 82 -13.40 1.52 -6.60
N PRO A 83 -12.93 0.29 -6.31
CA PRO A 83 -13.73 -0.93 -6.46
C PRO A 83 -14.76 -1.16 -5.33
N HIS A 84 -15.22 -0.11 -4.67
CA HIS A 84 -16.09 -0.20 -3.49
C HIS A 84 -17.40 -0.93 -3.78
N GLU A 85 -18.08 -0.63 -4.89
CA GLU A 85 -19.31 -1.32 -5.28
C GLU A 85 -19.08 -2.82 -5.52
N GLN A 86 -17.95 -3.20 -6.12
CA GLN A 86 -17.57 -4.59 -6.37
C GLN A 86 -17.32 -5.38 -5.09
N PHE A 87 -17.01 -4.69 -3.98
CA PHE A 87 -16.94 -5.26 -2.63
C PHE A 87 -18.27 -5.19 -1.85
N GLY A 88 -19.36 -4.74 -2.49
CA GLY A 88 -20.64 -4.51 -1.81
C GLY A 88 -20.56 -3.39 -0.78
N LYS A 89 -19.69 -2.41 -0.99
CA LYS A 89 -19.44 -1.27 -0.10
C LYS A 89 -19.92 0.03 -0.71
N THR A 90 -20.28 0.96 0.16
CA THR A 90 -20.67 2.32 -0.19
C THR A 90 -19.48 3.28 -0.08
N LEU A 91 -19.67 4.52 -0.53
CA LEU A 91 -18.71 5.59 -0.29
C LEU A 91 -18.55 5.89 1.22
N ASP A 92 -19.62 5.74 2.01
CA ASP A 92 -19.57 5.93 3.45
C ASP A 92 -18.72 4.86 4.14
N ASP A 93 -18.73 3.61 3.67
CA ASP A 93 -17.81 2.56 4.14
C ASP A 93 -16.35 2.93 3.89
N THR A 94 -16.08 3.57 2.74
CA THR A 94 -14.74 4.10 2.43
C THR A 94 -14.36 5.17 3.45
N PHE A 95 -15.21 6.18 3.66
CA PHE A 95 -14.95 7.25 4.62
C PHE A 95 -14.78 6.73 6.06
N LEU A 96 -15.59 5.76 6.47
CA LEU A 96 -15.45 5.10 7.77
C LEU A 96 -14.08 4.43 7.92
N ALA A 97 -13.55 3.77 6.88
CA ALA A 97 -12.21 3.20 6.94
C ALA A 97 -11.11 4.27 7.18
N PHE A 98 -11.23 5.46 6.59
CA PHE A 98 -10.33 6.60 6.87
C PHE A 98 -10.46 7.10 8.31
N LEU A 99 -11.68 7.13 8.86
CA LEU A 99 -11.95 7.51 10.25
C LEU A 99 -11.36 6.47 11.23
N MET A 100 -11.52 5.18 10.96
CA MET A 100 -10.99 4.10 11.79
C MET A 100 -9.46 4.12 11.87
N TRP A 101 -8.79 4.51 10.78
CA TRP A 101 -7.34 4.76 10.76
C TRP A 101 -6.92 6.01 11.56
N ALA A 102 -7.77 7.03 11.61
CA ALA A 102 -7.51 8.30 12.26
C ALA A 102 -7.85 8.31 13.77
N ARG A 103 -8.15 7.16 14.38
CA ARG A 103 -8.35 7.03 15.83
C ARG A 103 -7.13 7.54 16.61
N VAL A 104 -7.39 8.24 17.72
CA VAL A 104 -6.37 8.83 18.58
C VAL A 104 -5.67 7.70 19.34
N LYS A 105 -4.33 7.67 19.29
CA LYS A 105 -3.56 6.54 19.85
C LYS A 105 -3.75 6.38 21.37
N GLN A 106 -3.92 7.49 22.08
CA GLN A 106 -4.09 7.52 23.54
C GLN A 106 -5.51 7.22 23.97
N ASN A 107 -6.49 7.34 23.06
CA ASN A 107 -7.88 7.03 23.33
C ASN A 107 -8.55 6.56 22.02
N GLU A 108 -8.64 5.24 21.83
CA GLU A 108 -9.18 4.67 20.59
C GLU A 108 -10.70 4.90 20.42
N THR A 109 -11.40 5.42 21.43
CA THR A 109 -12.79 5.89 21.28
C THR A 109 -12.86 7.25 20.61
N MET A 110 -11.76 8.01 20.55
CA MET A 110 -11.70 9.32 19.93
C MET A 110 -11.21 9.20 18.48
N ILE A 111 -11.87 9.90 17.57
CA ILE A 111 -11.58 9.89 16.13
C ILE A 111 -11.14 11.29 15.71
N ASN A 112 -9.93 11.43 15.17
CA ASN A 112 -9.42 12.68 14.63
C ASN A 112 -9.93 12.88 13.19
N VAL A 113 -11.05 13.57 13.05
CA VAL A 113 -11.73 13.79 11.76
C VAL A 113 -10.91 14.67 10.83
N SER A 114 -10.22 15.69 11.37
CA SER A 114 -9.34 16.56 10.58
C SER A 114 -8.19 15.77 9.93
N LYS A 115 -7.64 14.77 10.62
CA LYS A 115 -6.61 13.88 10.10
C LYS A 115 -7.13 12.92 9.04
N ALA A 116 -8.29 12.31 9.28
CA ALA A 116 -8.95 11.49 8.27
C ALA A 116 -9.19 12.31 6.99
N PHE A 117 -9.74 13.52 7.12
CA PHE A 117 -10.02 14.42 6.00
C PHE A 117 -8.77 14.73 5.17
N ARG A 118 -7.65 15.09 5.79
CA ARG A 118 -6.38 15.32 5.06
C ARG A 118 -5.96 14.09 4.25
N ARG A 119 -6.16 12.89 4.79
CA ARG A 119 -5.83 11.63 4.13
C ARG A 119 -6.80 11.33 2.98
N VAL A 120 -8.10 11.61 3.16
CA VAL A 120 -9.12 11.56 2.09
C VAL A 120 -8.76 12.51 0.94
N GLU A 121 -8.33 13.74 1.21
CA GLU A 121 -7.90 14.67 0.16
C GLU A 121 -6.72 14.11 -0.66
N GLN A 122 -5.72 13.53 0.01
CA GLN A 122 -4.57 12.92 -0.67
C GLN A 122 -4.97 11.72 -1.53
N TYR A 123 -5.92 10.92 -1.04
CA TYR A 123 -6.47 9.79 -1.78
C TYR A 123 -7.29 10.23 -2.99
N ALA A 124 -8.12 11.27 -2.84
CA ALA A 124 -8.87 11.88 -3.93
C ALA A 124 -7.95 12.41 -5.03
N ASP A 125 -6.87 13.11 -4.65
CA ASP A 125 -5.85 13.57 -5.61
C ASP A 125 -5.17 12.38 -6.31
N TRP A 126 -4.83 11.31 -5.58
CA TRP A 126 -4.21 10.13 -6.17
C TRP A 126 -5.14 9.40 -7.15
N MET A 127 -6.42 9.25 -6.80
CA MET A 127 -7.42 8.62 -7.67
C MET A 127 -7.67 9.44 -8.93
N ASP A 128 -7.73 10.77 -8.84
CA ASP A 128 -7.85 11.66 -10.00
C ASP A 128 -6.61 11.54 -10.91
N ASP A 129 -5.40 11.62 -10.33
CA ASP A 129 -4.12 11.53 -11.05
C ASP A 129 -3.90 10.15 -11.70
N THR A 130 -4.51 9.11 -11.14
CA THR A 130 -4.29 7.71 -11.54
C THR A 130 -5.48 7.13 -12.31
N GLY A 131 -6.61 7.82 -12.35
CA GLY A 131 -7.90 7.30 -12.82
C GLY A 131 -7.86 6.70 -14.22
N THR A 132 -7.20 7.35 -15.18
CA THR A 132 -7.07 6.83 -16.55
C THR A 132 -6.45 5.43 -16.57
N ASP A 133 -5.35 5.19 -15.85
CA ASP A 133 -4.68 3.88 -15.83
C ASP A 133 -5.56 2.79 -15.17
N LEU A 134 -6.52 3.18 -14.32
CA LEU A 134 -7.46 2.27 -13.67
C LEU A 134 -8.65 1.89 -14.56
N ILE A 135 -9.01 2.73 -15.52
CA ILE A 135 -10.19 2.53 -16.38
C ILE A 135 -9.84 2.15 -17.83
N GLU A 136 -8.63 2.47 -18.30
CA GLU A 136 -8.15 2.19 -19.65
C GLU A 136 -6.93 1.25 -19.62
N PRO A 137 -7.00 0.09 -20.30
CA PRO A 137 -8.15 -0.47 -21.04
C PRO A 137 -9.32 -0.83 -20.11
N ALA A 138 -10.51 -1.04 -20.66
CA ALA A 138 -11.72 -1.31 -19.87
C ALA A 138 -11.49 -2.36 -18.77
N LEU A 139 -11.87 -2.00 -17.55
CA LEU A 139 -11.68 -2.83 -16.38
C LEU A 139 -12.52 -4.10 -16.47
N SER A 140 -11.89 -5.25 -16.22
CA SER A 140 -12.56 -6.57 -16.19
C SER A 140 -12.10 -7.39 -14.99
N TYR A 141 -12.97 -8.27 -14.50
CA TYR A 141 -12.62 -9.24 -13.46
C TYR A 141 -11.36 -10.05 -13.83
N GLU A 142 -11.27 -10.47 -15.10
CA GLU A 142 -10.13 -11.25 -15.61
C GLU A 142 -8.82 -10.47 -15.52
N SER A 143 -8.79 -9.18 -15.91
CA SER A 143 -7.58 -8.35 -15.82
C SER A 143 -7.07 -8.22 -14.38
N VAL A 144 -7.98 -8.00 -13.42
CA VAL A 144 -7.64 -7.90 -11.99
C VAL A 144 -7.15 -9.23 -11.47
N LYS A 145 -7.90 -10.32 -11.73
CA LYS A 145 -7.55 -11.66 -11.28
C LYS A 145 -6.18 -12.08 -11.81
N LYS A 146 -5.93 -11.86 -13.10
CA LYS A 146 -4.65 -12.15 -13.74
C LYS A 146 -3.48 -11.44 -13.03
N GLY A 147 -3.64 -10.15 -12.71
CA GLY A 147 -2.64 -9.41 -11.96
C GLY A 147 -2.47 -9.93 -10.53
N VAL A 148 -3.56 -10.18 -9.80
CA VAL A 148 -3.51 -10.71 -8.42
C VAL A 148 -2.79 -12.06 -8.36
N ASP A 149 -3.13 -12.97 -9.29
CA ASP A 149 -2.50 -14.28 -9.40
C ASP A 149 -1.00 -14.16 -9.75
N ALA A 150 -0.64 -13.29 -10.69
CA ALA A 150 0.75 -13.09 -11.10
C ALA A 150 1.64 -12.54 -9.97
N TRP A 151 1.10 -11.63 -9.15
CA TRP A 151 1.79 -11.07 -7.99
C TRP A 151 1.76 -11.98 -6.75
N ASN A 152 1.08 -13.13 -6.83
CA ASN A 152 0.97 -14.15 -5.77
C ASN A 152 0.65 -13.53 -4.39
N MET A 153 -0.27 -12.56 -4.35
CA MET A 153 -0.62 -11.86 -3.12
C MET A 153 -1.44 -12.77 -2.22
N ASN A 154 -1.02 -12.92 -0.96
CA ASN A 154 -1.71 -13.76 0.01
C ASN A 154 -1.92 -13.03 1.35
N SER A 155 -2.99 -13.37 2.06
CA SER A 155 -3.29 -12.81 3.37
C SER A 155 -3.86 -13.84 4.33
N SER A 156 -3.54 -13.66 5.60
CA SER A 156 -4.08 -14.42 6.73
C SER A 156 -4.31 -13.52 7.94
N TYR A 157 -4.91 -14.06 8.99
CA TYR A 157 -4.98 -13.40 10.28
C TYR A 157 -3.92 -13.97 11.20
N ASP A 158 -3.23 -13.08 11.90
CA ASP A 158 -2.32 -13.46 12.97
C ASP A 158 -3.11 -14.04 14.15
N SER A 159 -2.82 -15.28 14.53
CA SER A 159 -3.53 -15.95 15.63
C SER A 159 -3.20 -15.35 17.00
N ILE A 160 -2.12 -14.55 17.12
CA ILE A 160 -1.68 -13.96 18.38
C ILE A 160 -2.46 -12.68 18.71
N ASP A 161 -2.57 -11.76 17.75
CA ASP A 161 -3.15 -10.42 18.00
C ASP A 161 -4.32 -10.05 17.07
N GLY A 162 -4.71 -10.95 16.17
CA GLY A 162 -5.80 -10.74 15.21
C GLY A 162 -5.46 -9.76 14.08
N SER A 163 -4.22 -9.27 13.98
CA SER A 163 -3.83 -8.40 12.87
C SER A 163 -3.92 -9.13 11.53
N LEU A 164 -4.22 -8.38 10.47
CA LEU A 164 -4.13 -8.93 9.12
C LEU A 164 -2.66 -9.03 8.73
N ILE A 165 -2.26 -10.15 8.15
CA ILE A 165 -0.94 -10.34 7.54
C ILE A 165 -1.08 -10.28 6.02
N TRP A 166 -0.26 -9.49 5.35
CA TRP A 166 -0.12 -9.50 3.89
C TRP A 166 1.25 -10.07 3.54
N TRP A 167 1.22 -11.25 2.94
CA TRP A 167 2.38 -12.01 2.50
C TRP A 167 2.72 -11.67 1.05
N PHE A 168 3.99 -11.39 0.82
CA PHE A 168 4.57 -11.16 -0.50
C PHE A 168 5.87 -11.96 -0.61
N ASP A 169 5.90 -12.93 -1.52
CA ASP A 169 7.10 -13.74 -1.76
C ASP A 169 7.69 -13.43 -3.13
N ALA A 170 8.68 -12.54 -3.13
CA ALA A 170 9.38 -12.12 -4.34
C ALA A 170 10.15 -13.26 -5.01
N GLY A 171 10.53 -14.30 -4.26
CA GLY A 171 11.21 -15.50 -4.79
C GLY A 171 10.29 -16.47 -5.52
N SER A 172 8.99 -16.44 -5.18
CA SER A 172 7.98 -17.28 -5.82
C SER A 172 7.41 -16.70 -7.11
N LEU A 173 7.70 -15.43 -7.42
CA LEU A 173 7.15 -14.75 -8.58
C LEU A 173 7.70 -15.33 -9.88
N ASP A 174 6.79 -15.63 -10.81
CA ASP A 174 7.15 -15.86 -12.21
C ASP A 174 7.43 -14.51 -12.89
N ARG A 175 8.68 -14.06 -12.75
CA ARG A 175 9.12 -12.74 -13.23
C ARG A 175 9.05 -12.62 -14.74
N ASP A 176 9.32 -13.70 -15.46
CA ASP A 176 9.29 -13.70 -16.92
C ASP A 176 7.83 -13.56 -17.38
N TYR A 177 6.92 -14.32 -16.75
CA TYR A 177 5.49 -14.14 -16.99
C TYR A 177 5.01 -12.72 -16.67
N ILE A 178 5.40 -12.14 -15.52
CA ILE A 178 5.04 -10.76 -15.16
C ILE A 178 5.52 -9.78 -16.24
N LYS A 179 6.79 -9.85 -16.62
CA LYS A 179 7.38 -8.93 -17.61
C LYS A 179 6.75 -9.06 -19.01
N GLU A 180 6.39 -10.28 -19.42
CA GLU A 180 5.90 -10.56 -20.76
C GLU A 180 4.38 -10.44 -20.90
N ASN A 181 3.62 -10.71 -19.82
CA ASN A 181 2.18 -10.91 -19.90
C ASN A 181 1.37 -9.95 -19.02
N ILE A 182 1.98 -9.25 -18.07
CA ILE A 182 1.27 -8.36 -17.15
C ILE A 182 1.60 -6.91 -17.50
N THR A 183 0.58 -6.15 -17.89
CA THR A 183 0.76 -4.73 -18.16
C THR A 183 0.96 -3.95 -16.86
N PRO A 184 1.55 -2.75 -16.90
CA PRO A 184 1.61 -1.88 -15.74
C PRO A 184 0.22 -1.57 -15.15
N GLU A 185 -0.79 -1.43 -16.00
CA GLU A 185 -2.18 -1.18 -15.63
C GLU A 185 -2.80 -2.40 -14.92
N ASP A 186 -2.55 -3.63 -15.40
CA ASP A 186 -2.99 -4.86 -14.73
C ASP A 186 -2.40 -4.96 -13.32
N SER A 187 -1.11 -4.66 -13.18
CA SER A 187 -0.43 -4.64 -11.88
C SER A 187 -1.03 -3.59 -10.96
N LEU A 188 -1.17 -2.35 -11.44
CA LEU A 188 -1.77 -1.26 -10.68
C LEU A 188 -3.18 -1.62 -10.18
N ARG A 189 -4.02 -2.17 -11.06
CA ARG A 189 -5.39 -2.59 -10.71
C ARG A 189 -5.39 -3.69 -9.69
N ALA A 190 -4.53 -4.70 -9.83
CA ALA A 190 -4.40 -5.78 -8.85
C ALA A 190 -4.07 -5.23 -7.46
N PHE A 191 -3.07 -4.34 -7.36
CA PHE A 191 -2.70 -3.71 -6.10
C PHE A 191 -3.80 -2.81 -5.54
N VAL A 192 -4.50 -2.04 -6.39
CA VAL A 192 -5.64 -1.23 -5.97
C VAL A 192 -6.75 -2.11 -5.40
N TRP A 193 -7.11 -3.18 -6.11
CA TRP A 193 -8.16 -4.11 -5.67
C TRP A 193 -7.81 -4.78 -4.36
N TYR A 194 -6.60 -5.35 -4.28
CA TYR A 194 -6.14 -6.04 -3.09
C TYR A 194 -6.07 -5.10 -1.88
N SER A 195 -5.56 -3.88 -2.09
CA SER A 195 -5.47 -2.89 -1.02
C SER A 195 -6.85 -2.39 -0.56
N HIS A 196 -7.85 -2.35 -1.44
CA HIS A 196 -9.24 -2.06 -1.05
C HIS A 196 -9.88 -3.22 -0.29
N ALA A 197 -9.57 -4.45 -0.66
CA ALA A 197 -10.01 -5.60 0.12
C ALA A 197 -9.43 -5.56 1.55
N ILE A 198 -8.17 -5.15 1.70
CA ILE A 198 -7.54 -4.87 3.01
C ILE A 198 -8.22 -3.68 3.71
N LEU A 199 -8.49 -2.59 2.98
CA LEU A 199 -9.14 -1.39 3.50
C LEU A 199 -10.46 -1.70 4.20
N TYR A 200 -11.27 -2.57 3.59
CA TYR A 200 -12.58 -2.98 4.11
C TYR A 200 -12.53 -4.13 5.11
N ASN A 201 -11.35 -4.70 5.36
CA ASN A 201 -11.20 -5.80 6.30
C ASN A 201 -11.25 -5.27 7.75
N GLU A 202 -12.24 -5.73 8.52
CA GLU A 202 -12.45 -5.27 9.90
C GLU A 202 -11.26 -5.55 10.81
N GLN A 203 -10.59 -6.70 10.62
CA GLN A 203 -9.40 -7.04 11.41
C GLN A 203 -8.25 -6.08 11.08
N ALA A 204 -8.05 -5.74 9.80
CA ALA A 204 -7.06 -4.75 9.41
C ALA A 204 -7.37 -3.35 9.96
N GLN A 205 -8.64 -2.93 9.99
CA GLN A 205 -9.04 -1.64 10.56
C GLN A 205 -8.85 -1.58 12.10
N LYS A 206 -9.13 -2.69 12.78
CA LYS A 206 -9.07 -2.79 14.24
C LYS A 206 -7.65 -3.01 14.75
N HIS A 207 -6.98 -4.04 14.23
CA HIS A 207 -5.70 -4.54 14.73
C HIS A 207 -4.51 -4.04 13.89
N GLY A 208 -4.75 -3.61 12.65
CA GLY A 208 -3.73 -3.15 11.71
C GLY A 208 -3.21 -4.26 10.81
N LEU A 209 -2.18 -3.92 10.04
CA LEU A 209 -1.56 -4.78 9.03
C LEU A 209 -0.10 -5.09 9.38
N LYS A 210 0.30 -6.37 9.32
CA LYS A 210 1.70 -6.81 9.25
C LYS A 210 2.02 -7.14 7.80
N PHE A 211 2.99 -6.47 7.20
CA PHE A 211 3.46 -6.80 5.86
C PHE A 211 4.66 -7.73 5.96
N VAL A 212 4.63 -8.87 5.30
CA VAL A 212 5.70 -9.87 5.35
C VAL A 212 6.22 -10.11 3.94
N CYS A 213 7.45 -9.67 3.70
CA CYS A 213 8.07 -9.67 2.39
C CYS A 213 9.28 -10.60 2.40
N ASN A 214 9.17 -11.75 1.74
CA ASN A 214 10.33 -12.56 1.42
C ASN A 214 11.01 -11.99 0.18
N MET A 215 12.19 -11.39 0.37
CA MET A 215 12.96 -10.82 -0.74
C MET A 215 13.72 -11.90 -1.53
N ALA A 216 13.85 -13.13 -0.99
CA ALA A 216 14.55 -14.26 -1.61
C ALA A 216 15.95 -13.92 -2.18
N LYS A 217 16.67 -12.99 -1.53
CA LYS A 217 17.95 -12.43 -2.00
C LYS A 217 17.90 -11.86 -3.43
N MET A 218 16.74 -11.38 -3.87
CA MET A 218 16.53 -10.82 -5.20
C MET A 218 17.58 -9.73 -5.50
N GLY A 219 18.23 -9.84 -6.66
CA GLY A 219 19.20 -8.86 -7.10
C GLY A 219 18.57 -7.48 -7.30
N MET A 220 19.34 -6.41 -7.02
CA MET A 220 18.87 -5.02 -7.17
C MET A 220 18.23 -4.77 -8.54
N ILE A 221 18.92 -5.19 -9.61
CA ILE A 221 18.47 -4.98 -10.99
C ILE A 221 17.14 -5.71 -11.23
N SER A 222 17.03 -6.97 -10.78
CA SER A 222 15.80 -7.73 -10.92
C SER A 222 14.62 -7.05 -10.23
N MET A 223 14.82 -6.42 -9.07
CA MET A 223 13.77 -5.72 -8.35
C MET A 223 13.36 -4.42 -9.07
N PHE A 224 14.33 -3.56 -9.40
CA PHE A 224 14.05 -2.26 -10.03
C PHE A 224 13.61 -2.36 -11.50
N THR A 225 13.78 -3.52 -12.14
CA THR A 225 13.29 -3.78 -13.51
C THR A 225 12.01 -4.62 -13.53
N LEU A 226 11.51 -5.07 -12.38
CA LEU A 226 10.29 -5.88 -12.32
C LEU A 226 9.06 -5.08 -12.76
N MET A 227 9.06 -3.78 -12.49
CA MET A 227 8.01 -2.85 -12.92
C MET A 227 8.61 -1.49 -13.29
N PRO A 228 7.94 -0.70 -14.14
CA PRO A 228 8.37 0.67 -14.44
C PRO A 228 8.43 1.54 -13.18
N ALA A 229 9.41 2.45 -13.08
CA ALA A 229 9.59 3.31 -11.92
C ALA A 229 8.34 4.16 -11.59
N LYS A 230 7.64 4.65 -12.62
CA LYS A 230 6.37 5.39 -12.46
C LYS A 230 5.29 4.53 -11.81
N LEU A 231 5.19 3.25 -12.18
CA LEU A 231 4.26 2.32 -11.54
C LEU A 231 4.65 2.08 -10.09
N SER A 232 5.92 1.79 -9.82
CA SER A 232 6.43 1.60 -8.44
C SER A 232 6.09 2.80 -7.54
N ALA A 233 6.31 4.02 -8.02
CA ALA A 233 5.99 5.22 -7.28
C ALA A 233 4.47 5.38 -7.00
N LYS A 234 3.61 5.02 -7.98
CA LYS A 234 2.16 4.98 -7.77
C LYS A 234 1.75 3.97 -6.70
N LEU A 235 2.33 2.76 -6.72
CA LEU A 235 2.07 1.71 -5.74
C LEU A 235 2.55 2.09 -4.34
N ASP A 236 3.73 2.70 -4.22
CA ASP A 236 4.25 3.19 -2.95
C ASP A 236 3.38 4.33 -2.40
N ARG A 237 2.95 5.26 -3.27
CA ARG A 237 2.02 6.32 -2.88
C ARG A 237 0.67 5.77 -2.45
N LEU A 238 0.15 4.74 -3.13
CA LEU A 238 -1.07 4.04 -2.73
C LEU A 238 -0.96 3.45 -1.33
N THR A 239 0.03 2.58 -1.13
CA THR A 239 0.16 1.71 0.07
C THR A 239 0.69 2.43 1.30
N ILE A 240 1.57 3.42 1.13
CA ILE A 240 2.21 4.17 2.24
C ILE A 240 1.57 5.56 2.39
N GLY A 241 1.29 6.20 1.26
CA GLY A 241 0.95 7.61 1.19
C GLY A 241 -0.52 7.93 1.41
N VAL A 242 -1.44 7.21 0.77
CA VAL A 242 -2.83 7.65 0.64
C VAL A 242 -3.89 6.69 1.17
N LEU A 243 -3.64 5.39 1.23
CA LEU A 243 -4.60 4.48 1.86
C LEU A 243 -4.54 4.58 3.39
N PRO A 244 -5.69 4.46 4.07
CA PRO A 244 -5.77 4.52 5.53
C PRO A 244 -5.49 3.14 6.15
N ILE A 245 -4.38 2.51 5.79
CA ILE A 245 -3.97 1.21 6.33
C ILE A 245 -2.99 1.42 7.50
N LYS A 246 -3.33 0.89 8.68
CA LYS A 246 -2.49 0.99 9.88
C LYS A 246 -1.42 -0.11 9.86
N MET A 247 -0.30 0.15 9.19
CA MET A 247 0.85 -0.77 9.23
C MET A 247 1.42 -0.86 10.66
N GLN A 248 1.52 -2.07 11.20
CA GLN A 248 2.08 -2.39 12.51
C GLN A 248 3.56 -2.75 12.39
N ALA A 249 3.89 -3.59 11.41
CA ALA A 249 5.25 -4.04 11.14
C ALA A 249 5.41 -4.40 9.66
N MET A 250 6.64 -4.34 9.19
CA MET A 250 7.11 -4.79 7.89
C MET A 250 8.28 -5.74 8.14
N TYR A 251 8.06 -7.03 8.00
CA TYR A 251 9.07 -8.07 8.15
C TYR A 251 9.71 -8.35 6.80
N LEU A 252 11.02 -8.13 6.70
CA LEU A 252 11.79 -8.41 5.50
C LEU A 252 12.63 -9.67 5.73
N LEU A 253 12.38 -10.72 4.95
CA LEU A 253 13.13 -11.97 5.01
C LEU A 253 14.10 -12.06 3.82
N GLU A 254 15.22 -12.74 4.06
CA GLU A 254 16.27 -12.94 3.05
C GLU A 254 16.68 -11.64 2.33
N SER A 255 16.67 -10.53 3.08
CA SER A 255 17.00 -9.21 2.57
C SER A 255 18.43 -9.19 2.02
N PRO A 256 18.63 -8.94 0.72
CA PRO A 256 19.97 -8.83 0.13
C PRO A 256 20.69 -7.59 0.67
N ALA A 257 22.03 -7.57 0.62
CA ALA A 257 22.84 -6.49 1.19
C ALA A 257 22.47 -5.09 0.66
N TRP A 258 22.02 -5.01 -0.59
CA TRP A 258 21.62 -3.74 -1.20
C TRP A 258 20.36 -3.12 -0.56
N ILE A 259 19.47 -3.92 0.03
CA ILE A 259 18.31 -3.41 0.77
C ILE A 259 18.78 -2.57 1.95
N ASN A 260 19.85 -2.96 2.67
CA ASN A 260 20.37 -2.15 3.76
C ASN A 260 20.87 -0.77 3.28
N ILE A 261 21.48 -0.72 2.09
CA ILE A 261 21.93 0.54 1.47
C ILE A 261 20.70 1.40 1.12
N PHE A 262 19.71 0.79 0.46
CA PHE A 262 18.47 1.47 0.08
C PHE A 262 17.71 2.00 1.29
N MET A 263 17.60 1.20 2.35
CA MET A 263 17.01 1.58 3.64
C MET A 263 17.80 2.67 4.35
N GLY A 264 19.12 2.72 4.20
CA GLY A 264 19.94 3.84 4.67
C GLY A 264 19.55 5.15 3.98
N ILE A 265 19.31 5.12 2.66
CA ILE A 265 18.91 6.29 1.88
C ILE A 265 17.48 6.72 2.24
N LEU A 266 16.51 5.81 2.16
CA LEU A 266 15.12 6.11 2.52
C LEU A 266 14.97 6.47 4.01
N GLY A 267 15.84 5.92 4.85
CA GLY A 267 15.93 6.18 6.27
C GLY A 267 16.08 7.67 6.59
N MET A 268 16.65 8.48 5.71
CA MET A 268 16.76 9.92 5.95
C MET A 268 15.40 10.64 5.94
N PHE A 269 14.38 10.06 5.30
CA PHE A 269 13.05 10.65 5.15
C PHE A 269 11.98 9.99 6.03
N MET A 270 12.26 8.79 6.54
CA MET A 270 11.36 8.08 7.44
C MET A 270 11.34 8.65 8.84
N SER A 271 10.14 8.78 9.42
CA SER A 271 9.98 9.01 10.85
C SER A 271 10.61 7.87 11.67
N LYS A 272 11.02 8.15 12.92
CA LYS A 272 11.53 7.12 13.85
C LYS A 272 10.57 5.93 13.97
N LYS A 273 9.28 6.24 14.11
CA LYS A 273 8.19 5.25 14.18
C LYS A 273 8.16 4.35 12.95
N MET A 274 8.35 4.88 11.74
CA MET A 274 8.35 4.07 10.53
C MET A 274 9.57 3.14 10.49
N LYS A 275 10.76 3.63 10.86
CA LYS A 275 11.98 2.80 10.93
C LYS A 275 11.84 1.63 11.90
N GLU A 276 11.25 1.88 13.08
CA GLU A 276 11.00 0.86 14.10
C GLU A 276 10.06 -0.25 13.63
N ARG A 277 9.22 0.01 12.62
CA ARG A 277 8.30 -0.97 12.05
C ARG A 277 8.98 -1.89 11.04
N ILE A 278 10.16 -1.53 10.53
CA ILE A 278 10.85 -2.33 9.52
C ILE A 278 11.82 -3.26 10.23
N ILE A 279 11.52 -4.56 10.16
CA ILE A 279 12.20 -5.61 10.91
C ILE A 279 12.84 -6.56 9.89
N ASN A 280 14.16 -6.63 9.89
CA ASN A 280 14.88 -7.58 9.05
C ASN A 280 15.04 -8.91 9.80
N VAL A 281 14.33 -9.93 9.35
CA VAL A 281 14.35 -11.29 9.93
C VAL A 281 15.51 -12.04 9.31
N LYS A 282 16.54 -12.31 10.12
CA LYS A 282 17.82 -12.86 9.61
C LYS A 282 17.79 -14.38 9.42
N LYS A 283 16.91 -15.05 10.17
CA LYS A 283 16.86 -16.50 10.32
C LYS A 283 15.42 -16.98 10.12
N TRP A 284 15.24 -18.04 9.33
CA TRP A 284 13.90 -18.59 9.06
C TRP A 284 13.26 -19.20 10.31
N GLU A 285 14.07 -19.66 11.26
CA GLU A 285 13.62 -20.20 12.54
C GLU A 285 12.87 -19.15 13.38
N GLU A 286 13.19 -17.86 13.20
CA GLU A 286 12.51 -16.75 13.89
C GLU A 286 11.08 -16.56 13.36
N VAL A 287 10.77 -16.98 12.13
CA VAL A 287 9.43 -16.82 11.53
C VAL A 287 8.39 -17.55 12.36
N ASN A 288 8.69 -18.77 12.80
CA ASN A 288 7.78 -19.58 13.64
C ASN A 288 7.63 -19.03 15.07
N THR A 289 8.49 -18.10 15.48
CA THR A 289 8.37 -17.39 16.77
C THR A 289 7.57 -16.10 16.64
N ILE A 290 7.50 -15.53 15.43
CA ILE A 290 6.78 -14.30 15.12
C ILE A 290 5.35 -14.61 14.70
N PHE A 291 5.16 -15.69 13.93
CA PHE A 291 3.89 -16.10 13.34
C PHE A 291 3.60 -17.57 13.64
N ASP A 292 2.33 -17.88 13.80
CA ASP A 292 1.84 -19.25 13.81
C ASP A 292 1.95 -19.85 12.40
N ILE A 293 2.61 -21.01 12.27
CA ILE A 293 2.85 -21.68 10.99
C ILE A 293 1.57 -21.98 10.22
N THR A 294 0.44 -22.15 10.92
CA THR A 294 -0.87 -22.36 10.28
C THR A 294 -1.39 -21.14 9.53
N THR A 295 -0.84 -19.95 9.82
CA THR A 295 -1.19 -18.68 9.18
C THR A 295 -0.28 -18.34 8.00
N VAL A 296 0.79 -19.11 7.78
CA VAL A 296 1.76 -18.87 6.71
C VAL A 296 1.31 -19.56 5.42
N PRO A 297 1.32 -18.88 4.25
CA PRO A 297 0.97 -19.48 2.96
C PRO A 297 1.78 -20.73 2.66
N ALA A 298 1.10 -21.75 2.12
CA ALA A 298 1.80 -22.90 1.56
C ALA A 298 2.83 -22.42 0.52
N LYS A 299 4.07 -22.90 0.62
CA LYS A 299 5.21 -22.53 -0.23
C LYS A 299 5.76 -21.11 -0.04
N PHE A 300 5.49 -20.45 1.09
CA PHE A 300 6.12 -19.17 1.40
C PHE A 300 7.59 -19.37 1.82
N GLY A 301 8.51 -18.99 0.94
CA GLY A 301 9.96 -19.10 1.14
C GLY A 301 10.42 -20.49 1.57
N LYS A 302 10.97 -20.62 2.79
CA LYS A 302 11.59 -21.87 3.29
C LYS A 302 10.82 -22.55 4.41
N VAL A 303 9.60 -22.10 4.70
CA VAL A 303 8.76 -22.67 5.75
C VAL A 303 7.63 -23.48 5.14
N GLU A 304 7.29 -24.59 5.80
CA GLU A 304 6.13 -25.42 5.45
C GLU A 304 4.86 -24.76 6.00
N GLY A 305 4.45 -23.65 5.39
CA GLY A 305 3.19 -22.99 5.73
C GLY A 305 1.97 -23.86 5.40
N HIS A 306 0.91 -23.76 6.20
CA HIS A 306 -0.30 -24.56 6.06
C HIS A 306 -1.55 -23.74 5.69
N LEU A 307 -1.41 -22.44 5.40
CA LEU A 307 -2.56 -21.64 5.00
C LEU A 307 -3.03 -22.07 3.60
N GLU A 308 -4.20 -22.72 3.57
CA GLU A 308 -4.80 -23.27 2.35
C GLU A 308 -5.59 -22.22 1.56
N LYS A 309 -6.12 -21.19 2.23
CA LYS A 309 -6.98 -20.18 1.62
C LYS A 309 -6.61 -18.77 2.06
N ASN A 310 -6.51 -17.88 1.08
CA ASN A 310 -6.36 -16.45 1.33
C ASN A 310 -7.62 -15.91 2.02
N VAL A 311 -7.46 -15.20 3.14
CA VAL A 311 -8.59 -14.57 3.86
C VAL A 311 -9.12 -13.32 3.13
N ILE A 312 -8.41 -12.88 2.10
CA ILE A 312 -8.76 -11.82 1.17
C ILE A 312 -8.87 -12.45 -0.22
N GLY A 313 -10.06 -12.86 -0.63
CA GLY A 313 -10.30 -13.50 -1.92
C GLY A 313 -11.78 -13.68 -2.21
#